data_AF-A0A352RFP7-F1
#
_entry.id   AF-A0A352RFP7-F1
#
_cell.length_a   1.000
_cell.length_b   1.000
_cell.length_c   1.000
_cell.angle_alpha   90.00
_cell.angle_beta   90.00
_cell.angle_gamma   90.00
#
_symmetry.space_group_name_H-M   'P 1'
#
loop_
_entity.id
_entity.type
_entity.pdbx_description
1 polymer ?
#
loop_
_entity_poly.entity_id
_entity_poly.type
_entity_poly.pdbx_seq_one_letter_code
_entity_poly.pdbx_strand_id
1 'polypeptide(L)'
;MPEKLLILGGTREAYELAERLVSQFSPEQLTVISSLAGVTEHPRQPAGEVRIGGFSDTTGTGGKSGLQNYLLQEKISLLVNATHPYAAQISENALAAATEL
;
A
#
# COMPACT_ATOMS: atom_id res chain seq x y z
N MET A 1 -15.91 12.38 -1.22
CA MET A 1 -14.58 11.98 -0.68
C MET A 1 -13.84 11.35 -1.86
N PRO A 2 -12.56 11.68 -2.09
CA PRO A 2 -11.79 11.05 -3.17
C PRO A 2 -11.71 9.54 -2.95
N GLU A 3 -11.63 8.78 -4.05
CA GLU A 3 -11.27 7.36 -3.97
C GLU A 3 -9.86 7.24 -3.40
N LYS A 4 -9.59 6.20 -2.61
CA LYS A 4 -8.27 5.99 -2.01
C LYS A 4 -7.67 4.68 -2.49
N LEU A 5 -6.52 4.79 -3.13
CA LEU A 5 -5.72 3.66 -3.60
C LEU A 5 -4.52 3.44 -2.68
N LEU A 6 -4.36 2.20 -2.21
CA LEU A 6 -3.14 1.73 -1.57
C LEU A 6 -2.29 0.93 -2.55
N ILE A 7 -1.05 1.33 -2.76
CA ILE A 7 -0.04 0.58 -3.51
C ILE A 7 0.92 -0.07 -2.50
N LEU A 8 0.91 -1.40 -2.41
CA LEU A 8 1.95 -2.15 -1.70
C LEU A 8 3.19 -2.18 -2.60
N GLY A 9 4.26 -1.52 -2.20
CA GLY A 9 5.34 -1.15 -3.10
C GLY A 9 6.75 -1.50 -2.62
N GLY A 10 7.73 -0.77 -3.16
CA GLY A 10 9.17 -1.04 -3.00
C GLY A 10 9.87 -1.49 -4.28
N THR A 11 9.12 -1.68 -5.37
CA THR A 11 9.63 -2.00 -6.71
C THR A 11 9.63 -0.75 -7.60
N ARG A 12 10.40 -0.73 -8.68
CA ARG A 12 10.38 0.38 -9.64
C ARG A 12 8.98 0.60 -10.22
N GLU A 13 8.27 -0.48 -10.53
CA GLU A 13 6.94 -0.48 -11.12
C GLU A 13 5.91 0.19 -10.19
N ALA A 14 6.03 -0.02 -8.87
CA ALA A 14 5.16 0.64 -7.90
C ALA A 14 5.34 2.18 -7.91
N TYR A 15 6.58 2.65 -8.05
CA TYR A 15 6.88 4.09 -8.10
C TYR A 15 6.38 4.72 -9.40
N GLU A 16 6.61 4.06 -10.54
CA GLU A 16 6.13 4.51 -11.84
C GLU A 16 4.60 4.57 -11.89
N LEU A 17 3.92 3.61 -11.27
CA LEU A 17 2.47 3.63 -11.14
C LEU A 17 2.00 4.82 -10.31
N ALA A 18 2.61 5.06 -9.14
CA ALA A 18 2.26 6.18 -8.27
C ALA A 18 2.42 7.54 -8.99
N GLU A 19 3.54 7.74 -9.69
CA GLU A 19 3.81 8.95 -10.47
C GLU A 19 2.75 9.19 -11.55
N ARG A 20 2.43 8.16 -12.33
CA ARG A 20 1.41 8.26 -13.38
C ARG A 20 0.06 8.63 -12.82
N LEU A 21 -0.39 7.95 -11.76
CA LEU A 21 -1.70 8.20 -11.16
C LEU A 21 -1.81 9.60 -10.55
N VAL A 22 -0.80 10.04 -9.81
CA VAL A 22 -0.76 11.40 -9.25
C VAL A 22 -0.74 12.47 -10.34
N SER A 23 -0.09 12.21 -11.48
CA SER A 23 -0.09 13.15 -12.62
C SER A 23 -1.40 13.19 -13.40
N GLN A 24 -2.17 12.10 -13.36
CA GLN A 24 -3.37 11.92 -14.18
C GLN A 24 -4.66 12.34 -13.46
N PHE A 25 -4.71 12.19 -12.13
CA PHE A 25 -5.90 12.45 -11.32
C PHE A 25 -5.69 13.61 -10.36
N SER A 26 -6.72 14.43 -10.16
CA SER A 26 -6.66 15.45 -9.11
C SER A 26 -6.81 14.80 -7.72
N PRO A 27 -6.31 15.45 -6.65
CA PRO A 27 -6.49 14.97 -5.27
C PRO A 27 -7.96 14.84 -4.83
N GLU A 28 -8.89 15.51 -5.51
CA GLU A 28 -10.34 15.41 -5.27
C GLU A 28 -10.95 14.15 -5.89
N GLN A 29 -10.27 13.55 -6.87
CA GLN A 29 -10.68 12.32 -7.54
C GLN A 29 -10.02 11.08 -6.92
N LEU A 30 -8.70 11.12 -6.73
CA LEU A 30 -7.92 9.97 -6.28
C LEU A 30 -6.80 10.38 -5.32
N THR A 31 -6.78 9.80 -4.13
CA THR A 31 -5.65 9.83 -3.21
C THR A 31 -4.83 8.56 -3.39
N VAL A 32 -3.57 8.71 -3.80
CA VAL A 32 -2.62 7.60 -3.98
C VAL A 32 -1.73 7.51 -2.76
N ILE A 33 -1.74 6.34 -2.10
CA ILE A 33 -0.94 6.04 -0.91
C ILE A 33 0.01 4.89 -1.23
N SER A 34 1.32 5.11 -1.10
CA SER A 34 2.33 4.06 -1.24
C SER A 34 2.73 3.49 0.12
N SER A 35 2.75 2.16 0.26
CA SER A 35 3.20 1.47 1.47
C SER A 35 4.56 0.81 1.28
N LEU A 36 5.53 1.23 2.09
CA LEU A 36 6.90 0.71 2.08
C LEU A 36 7.21 -0.04 3.37
N ALA A 37 7.94 -1.15 3.26
CA ALA A 37 8.32 -1.96 4.42
C ALA A 37 9.29 -1.26 5.39
N GLY A 38 10.03 -0.25 4.93
CA GLY A 38 11.03 0.46 5.74
C GLY A 38 12.36 -0.27 5.89
N VAL A 39 12.67 -1.21 4.99
CA VAL A 39 13.94 -1.99 5.00
C VAL A 39 15.15 -1.24 4.45
N THR A 40 14.93 -0.07 3.83
CA THR A 40 15.97 0.80 3.26
C THR A 40 16.02 2.07 4.09
N GLU A 41 17.22 2.54 4.46
CA GLU A 41 17.40 3.75 5.30
C GLU A 41 16.96 5.04 4.58
N HIS A 42 17.14 5.09 3.26
CA HIS A 42 16.78 6.24 2.42
C HIS A 42 16.03 5.79 1.17
N PRO A 43 14.78 5.30 1.30
CA PRO A 43 13.99 5.00 0.13
C PRO A 43 13.72 6.31 -0.63
N ARG A 44 13.81 6.26 -1.97
CA ARG A 44 13.23 7.30 -2.80
C ARG A 44 11.80 7.53 -2.32
N GLN A 45 11.33 8.78 -2.28
CA GLN A 45 9.95 9.08 -1.92
C GLN A 45 9.06 8.80 -3.15
N PRO A 46 8.07 7.89 -3.05
CA PRO A 46 7.03 7.76 -4.07
C PRO A 46 6.24 9.07 -4.22
N ALA A 47 5.63 9.29 -5.38
CA ALA A 47 4.67 10.36 -5.55
C ALA A 47 3.39 10.09 -4.73
N GLY A 48 2.76 11.16 -4.22
CA GLY A 48 1.56 11.06 -3.41
C GLY A 48 1.87 10.85 -1.93
N GLU A 49 0.92 10.27 -1.21
CA GLU A 49 1.06 9.98 0.22
C GLU A 49 1.88 8.70 0.43
N VAL A 50 2.61 8.63 1.54
CA VAL A 50 3.50 7.50 1.84
C VAL A 50 3.31 7.06 3.28
N ARG A 51 3.13 5.75 3.48
CA ARG A 51 3.27 5.10 4.78
C ARG A 51 4.49 4.18 4.79
N ILE A 52 5.17 4.14 5.93
CA ILE A 52 6.35 3.30 6.15
C ILE A 52 6.09 2.41 7.36
N GLY A 53 6.42 1.12 7.23
CA GLY A 53 6.29 0.13 8.28
C GLY A 53 5.24 -0.94 7.98
N GLY A 54 5.42 -2.10 8.61
CA GLY A 54 4.56 -3.27 8.42
C GLY A 54 3.13 -3.07 8.92
N PHE A 55 2.30 -4.08 8.66
CA PHE A 55 0.90 -4.15 9.09
C PHE A 55 0.70 -5.05 10.31
N SER A 56 1.76 -5.54 10.95
CA SER A 56 1.65 -6.32 12.17
C SER A 56 1.14 -5.45 13.33
N ASP A 57 0.23 -6.00 14.12
CA ASP A 57 -0.16 -5.45 15.41
C ASP A 57 0.99 -5.58 16.43
N THR A 58 0.80 -5.03 17.63
CA THR A 58 1.81 -5.03 18.71
C THR A 58 2.23 -6.43 19.17
N THR A 59 1.49 -7.47 18.79
CA THR A 59 1.81 -8.88 19.09
C THR A 59 2.68 -9.54 18.03
N GLY A 60 2.91 -8.89 16.88
CA GLY A 60 3.74 -9.42 15.79
C GLY A 60 3.07 -10.49 14.92
N THR A 61 1.81 -10.81 15.18
CA THR A 61 1.13 -11.98 14.56
C THR A 61 0.09 -11.59 13.50
N GLY A 62 -0.20 -10.29 13.34
CA GLY A 62 -1.37 -9.83 12.60
C GLY A 62 -1.17 -9.23 11.21
N GLY A 63 -0.15 -9.60 10.42
CA GLY A 63 0.14 -8.92 9.14
C GLY A 63 -1.06 -8.80 8.17
N LYS A 64 -1.92 -9.84 8.09
CA LYS A 64 -3.18 -9.83 7.33
C LYS A 64 -4.24 -8.98 8.03
N SER A 65 -4.55 -9.26 9.30
CA SER A 65 -5.61 -8.58 10.04
C SER A 65 -5.34 -7.08 10.19
N GLY A 66 -4.08 -6.69 10.38
CA GLY A 66 -3.69 -5.29 10.42
C GLY A 66 -3.73 -4.62 9.04
N LEU A 67 -3.50 -5.35 7.94
CA LEU A 67 -3.77 -4.82 6.60
C LEU A 67 -5.28 -4.62 6.41
N GLN A 68 -6.12 -5.59 6.79
CA GLN A 68 -7.58 -5.45 6.73
C GLN A 68 -8.09 -4.25 7.54
N ASN A 69 -7.61 -4.13 8.79
CA ASN A 69 -7.95 -3.02 9.65
C ASN A 69 -7.52 -1.67 9.04
N TYR A 70 -6.32 -1.60 8.45
CA TYR A 70 -5.86 -0.40 7.78
C TYR A 70 -6.76 -0.03 6.60
N LEU A 71 -7.11 -1.00 5.74
CA LEU A 71 -7.99 -0.77 4.59
C LEU A 71 -9.35 -0.21 5.04
N LEU A 72 -9.93 -0.76 6.10
CA LEU A 72 -11.20 -0.30 6.65
C LEU A 72 -11.11 1.08 7.32
N GLN A 73 -10.11 1.29 8.18
CA GLN A 73 -9.94 2.53 8.93
C GLN A 73 -9.66 3.72 8.02
N GLU A 74 -8.77 3.52 7.04
CA GLU A 74 -8.42 4.56 6.09
C GLU A 74 -9.43 4.71 4.95
N LYS A 75 -10.41 3.80 4.85
CA LYS A 75 -11.40 3.73 3.76
C LYS A 75 -10.74 3.59 2.40
N ILE A 76 -9.78 2.68 2.32
CA ILE A 76 -9.13 2.30 1.06
C ILE A 76 -10.11 1.47 0.24
N SER A 77 -10.38 1.91 -0.98
CA SER A 77 -11.30 1.27 -1.92
C SER A 77 -10.58 0.46 -2.99
N LEU A 78 -9.30 0.78 -3.25
CA LEU A 78 -8.48 0.12 -4.25
C LEU A 78 -7.17 -0.35 -3.62
N LEU A 79 -6.76 -1.58 -3.94
CA LEU A 79 -5.49 -2.16 -3.51
C LEU A 79 -4.71 -2.66 -4.72
N VAL A 80 -3.47 -2.22 -4.88
CA VAL A 80 -2.53 -2.74 -5.88
C VAL A 80 -1.35 -3.39 -5.17
N ASN A 81 -1.13 -4.67 -5.44
CA ASN A 81 0.08 -5.36 -5.02
C ASN A 81 1.16 -5.23 -6.11
N ALA A 82 2.11 -4.32 -5.90
CA ALA A 82 3.29 -4.13 -6.75
C ALA A 82 4.57 -4.41 -5.95
N THR A 83 4.53 -5.36 -5.01
CA THR A 83 5.69 -5.76 -4.20
C THR A 83 6.65 -6.64 -5.00
N HIS A 84 7.90 -6.78 -4.52
CA HIS A 84 8.89 -7.63 -5.17
C HIS A 84 8.44 -9.11 -5.13
N PRO A 85 8.75 -9.96 -6.13
CA PRO A 85 8.36 -11.37 -6.11
C PRO A 85 8.83 -12.18 -4.89
N TYR A 86 9.87 -11.72 -4.19
CA TYR A 86 10.35 -12.31 -2.94
C TYR A 86 9.57 -11.89 -1.69
N ALA A 87 8.69 -10.90 -1.79
CA ALA A 87 7.83 -10.45 -0.71
C ALA A 87 6.53 -11.29 -0.66
N ALA A 88 6.68 -12.62 -0.61
CA ALA A 88 5.57 -13.57 -0.67
C ALA A 88 4.53 -13.34 0.44
N GLN A 89 4.98 -13.15 1.69
CA GLN A 89 4.11 -12.99 2.84
C GLN A 89 3.14 -11.81 2.71
N ILE A 90 3.62 -10.63 2.27
CA ILE A 90 2.76 -9.46 2.10
C ILE A 90 1.82 -9.63 0.91
N SER A 91 2.26 -10.34 -0.13
CA SER A 91 1.40 -10.67 -1.28
C SER A 91 0.25 -11.60 -0.89
N GLU A 92 0.52 -12.62 -0.07
CA GLU A 92 -0.51 -13.51 0.49
C GLU A 92 -1.47 -12.75 1.39
N ASN A 93 -0.95 -11.87 2.27
CA ASN A 93 -1.77 -11.02 3.13
C ASN A 93 -2.67 -10.09 2.29
N ALA A 94 -2.16 -9.52 1.19
CA ALA A 94 -2.92 -8.65 0.30
C ALA A 94 -4.06 -9.39 -0.40
N LEU A 95 -3.80 -10.60 -0.90
CA LEU A 95 -4.82 -11.44 -1.49
C LEU A 95 -5.92 -11.76 -0.47
N ALA A 96 -5.53 -12.27 0.71
CA ALA A 96 -6.48 -12.63 1.76
C ALA A 96 -7.30 -11.42 2.24
N ALA A 97 -6.66 -10.25 2.42
CA ALA A 97 -7.36 -9.04 2.80
C ALA A 97 -8.38 -8.61 1.73
N ALA A 98 -8.03 -8.67 0.44
CA ALA A 98 -8.91 -8.27 -0.65
C ALA A 98 -10.08 -9.23 -0.90
N THR A 99 -9.96 -10.51 -0.52
CA THR A 99 -11.02 -11.51 -0.71
C THR A 99 -11.95 -11.68 0.48
N GLU A 100 -11.55 -11.22 1.66
CA GLU A 100 -12.28 -11.45 2.92
C GLU A 100 -12.86 -10.18 3.54
N LEU A 101 -12.66 -9.01 2.90
CA LEU A 101 -13.30 -7.73 3.23
C LEU A 101 -14.54 -7.51 2.38
#